data_AF-A0A2U7P1P9-F1
#
_entry.id   AF-A0A2U7P1P9-F1
#
_cell.length_a   1.000
_cell.length_b   1.000
_cell.length_c   1.000
_cell.angle_alpha   90.00
_cell.angle_beta   90.00
_cell.angle_gamma   90.00
#
_symmetry.space_group_name_H-M   'P 1'
#
loop_
_entity.id
_entity.type
_entity.pdbx_description
1 polymer ?
#
loop_
_entity_poly.entity_id
_entity_poly.type
_entity_poly.pdbx_seq_one_letter_code
_entity_poly.pdbx_strand_id
1 'polypeptide(L)'
;MKASEAMFELAKLLENKYPDFKYKKSQKYLEKKTKKYSYLIAFFSFYGNTKENVALDVCFIANNIESASQAFYKSLWKEGIYYNVSTNELILEVFENICKHIETDFLVEIEKLEK
;
A
#
# COMPACT_ATOMS: atom_id res chain seq x y z
N MET A 1 -0.22 18.14 -6.44
CA MET A 1 0.19 17.01 -7.29
C MET A 1 -1.04 16.24 -7.77
N LYS A 2 -1.01 15.45 -8.87
CA LYS A 2 -2.13 14.52 -9.18
C LYS A 2 -2.01 13.25 -8.34
N ALA A 3 -3.13 12.61 -7.99
CA ALA A 3 -3.13 11.36 -7.21
C ALA A 3 -2.24 10.25 -7.80
N SER A 4 -2.27 10.06 -9.12
CA SER A 4 -1.45 9.04 -9.78
C SER A 4 0.05 9.31 -9.70
N GLU A 5 0.46 10.58 -9.64
CA GLU A 5 1.86 10.97 -9.48
C GLU A 5 2.29 10.71 -8.02
N ALA A 6 1.46 11.12 -7.06
CA ALA A 6 1.70 10.90 -5.65
C ALA A 6 1.82 9.40 -5.29
N MET A 7 0.90 8.58 -5.81
CA MET A 7 0.96 7.12 -5.66
C MET A 7 2.24 6.53 -6.24
N PHE A 8 2.72 7.05 -7.38
CA PHE A 8 3.94 6.56 -8.01
C PHE A 8 5.19 6.91 -7.19
N GLU A 9 5.30 8.14 -6.69
CA GLU A 9 6.43 8.53 -5.84
C GLU A 9 6.41 7.78 -4.51
N LEU A 10 5.25 7.64 -3.87
CA LEU A 10 5.09 6.84 -2.66
C LEU A 10 5.48 5.37 -2.90
N ALA A 11 5.04 4.77 -4.02
CA ALA A 11 5.39 3.40 -4.36
C ALA A 11 6.89 3.20 -4.60
N LYS A 12 7.60 4.16 -5.19
CA LYS A 12 9.06 4.09 -5.33
C LYS A 12 9.78 4.10 -3.99
N LEU A 13 9.35 4.96 -3.06
CA LEU A 13 9.94 5.03 -1.72
C LEU A 13 9.77 3.68 -0.99
N LEU A 14 8.57 3.10 -1.08
CA LEU A 14 8.26 1.79 -0.50
C LEU A 14 9.02 0.65 -1.19
N GLU A 15 9.14 0.65 -2.52
CA GLU A 15 9.93 -0.36 -3.25
C GLU A 15 11.43 -0.27 -2.91
N ASN A 16 11.97 0.94 -2.68
CA ASN A 16 13.35 1.10 -2.23
C ASN A 16 13.58 0.53 -0.82
N LYS A 17 12.61 0.69 0.09
CA LYS A 17 12.70 0.17 1.46
C LYS A 17 12.40 -1.33 1.54
N TYR A 18 11.45 -1.81 0.75
CA TYR A 18 10.99 -3.21 0.71
C TYR A 18 11.20 -3.79 -0.70
N PRO A 19 12.45 -4.16 -1.07
CA PRO A 19 12.81 -4.48 -2.46
C PRO A 19 12.11 -5.72 -3.05
N ASP A 20 11.57 -6.60 -2.20
CA ASP A 20 10.80 -7.77 -2.60
C ASP A 20 9.41 -7.42 -3.15
N PHE A 21 8.92 -6.21 -2.86
CA PHE A 21 7.68 -5.68 -3.38
C PHE A 21 7.94 -4.88 -4.66
N LYS A 22 7.25 -5.22 -5.75
CA LYS A 22 7.41 -4.57 -7.07
C LYS A 22 6.18 -3.78 -7.48
N TYR A 23 6.37 -2.52 -7.87
CA TYR A 23 5.25 -1.66 -8.19
C TYR A 23 4.65 -1.99 -9.57
N LYS A 24 3.36 -2.35 -9.59
CA LYS A 24 2.56 -2.55 -10.80
C LYS A 24 1.82 -1.26 -11.13
N LYS A 25 2.50 -0.35 -11.85
CA LYS A 25 2.01 1.02 -12.14
C LYS A 25 0.59 1.09 -12.71
N SER A 26 0.22 0.19 -13.64
CA SER A 26 -1.12 0.17 -14.24
C SER A 26 -2.22 -0.24 -13.24
N GLN A 27 -1.86 -1.03 -12.24
CA GLN A 27 -2.78 -1.57 -11.24
C GLN A 27 -2.71 -0.83 -9.89
N LYS A 28 -1.73 0.07 -9.73
CA LYS A 28 -1.54 0.95 -8.55
C LYS A 28 -1.39 0.15 -7.24
N TYR A 29 -0.60 -0.92 -7.28
CA TYR A 29 -0.18 -1.65 -6.10
C TYR A 29 1.27 -2.09 -6.17
N LEU A 30 1.89 -2.32 -5.02
CA LEU A 30 3.13 -3.08 -4.88
C LEU A 30 2.79 -4.55 -4.65
N GLU A 31 3.53 -5.47 -5.28
CA GLU A 31 3.31 -6.92 -5.13
C GLU A 31 4.59 -7.65 -4.75
N LYS A 32 4.51 -8.47 -3.70
CA LYS A 32 5.44 -9.56 -3.40
C LYS A 32 4.70 -10.87 -3.66
N LYS A 33 5.29 -11.79 -4.43
CA LYS A 33 4.65 -13.08 -4.75
C LYS A 33 5.53 -14.24 -4.32
N THR A 34 4.93 -15.24 -3.68
CA THR A 34 5.55 -16.51 -3.34
C THR A 34 4.84 -17.65 -4.08
N LYS A 35 5.21 -18.90 -3.77
CA LYS A 35 4.53 -20.07 -4.34
C LYS A 35 3.06 -20.16 -3.90
N LYS A 36 2.77 -19.80 -2.65
CA LYS A 36 1.45 -19.98 -2.02
C LYS A 36 0.63 -18.70 -1.97
N TYR A 37 1.27 -17.54 -1.89
CA TYR A 37 0.58 -16.27 -1.65
C TYR A 37 1.03 -15.14 -2.60
N SER A 38 0.12 -14.21 -2.86
CA SER A 38 0.44 -12.88 -3.40
C SER A 38 0.07 -11.83 -2.36
N TYR A 39 1.02 -10.95 -2.04
CA TYR A 39 0.91 -9.90 -1.05
C TYR A 39 0.90 -8.55 -1.75
N LEU A 40 -0.12 -7.75 -1.48
CA LEU A 40 -0.34 -6.47 -2.14
C LEU A 40 -0.35 -5.32 -1.13
N ILE A 41 0.31 -4.22 -1.49
CA ILE A 41 0.10 -2.91 -0.88
C ILE A 41 -0.57 -2.05 -1.96
N ALA A 42 -1.88 -1.90 -1.87
CA ALA A 42 -2.71 -1.26 -2.90
C ALA A 42 -3.08 0.18 -2.51
N PHE A 43 -3.01 1.09 -3.48
CA PHE A 43 -3.26 2.51 -3.29
C PHE A 43 -4.57 2.92 -3.96
N PHE A 44 -5.47 3.57 -3.20
CA PHE A 44 -6.76 4.04 -3.72
C PHE A 44 -6.93 5.52 -3.44
N SER A 45 -7.20 6.34 -4.45
CA SER A 45 -7.58 7.73 -4.24
C SER A 45 -9.09 7.84 -4.17
N PHE A 46 -9.60 8.68 -3.27
CA PHE A 46 -11.04 8.94 -3.15
C PHE A 46 -11.36 10.41 -3.37
N TYR A 47 -12.55 10.65 -3.94
CA TYR A 47 -13.11 11.98 -4.25
C TYR A 47 -12.30 12.83 -5.24
N GLY A 48 -12.95 13.86 -5.79
CA GLY A 48 -12.40 14.74 -6.81
C GLY A 48 -11.07 15.34 -6.39
N ASN A 49 -10.03 15.07 -7.20
CA ASN A 49 -8.70 15.63 -7.01
C ASN A 49 -8.75 17.16 -7.01
N THR A 50 -8.50 17.78 -5.85
CA THR A 50 -8.21 19.22 -5.80
C THR A 50 -6.70 19.41 -5.68
N LYS A 51 -6.21 20.62 -5.96
CA LYS A 51 -4.78 20.91 -5.76
C LYS A 51 -4.36 20.86 -4.28
N GLU A 52 -5.31 21.03 -3.36
CA GLU A 52 -5.07 21.20 -1.93
C GLU A 52 -5.17 19.87 -1.16
N ASN A 53 -6.03 18.95 -1.63
CA ASN A 53 -6.25 17.66 -0.99
C ASN A 53 -6.27 16.53 -2.02
N VAL A 54 -5.34 15.59 -1.83
CA VAL A 54 -5.25 14.33 -2.58
C VAL A 54 -5.37 13.21 -1.55
N ALA A 55 -6.60 12.75 -1.29
CA ALA A 55 -6.88 11.74 -0.28
C ALA A 55 -6.57 10.32 -0.78
N LEU A 56 -5.92 9.51 0.08
CA LEU A 56 -5.41 8.18 -0.25
C LEU A 56 -5.77 7.12 0.81
N ASP A 57 -6.34 5.97 0.40
CA ASP A 57 -6.26 4.70 1.14
C ASP A 57 -4.97 3.97 0.84
N VAL A 58 -4.53 3.19 1.82
CA VAL A 58 -3.61 2.10 1.61
C VAL A 58 -4.22 0.82 2.16
N CYS A 59 -4.32 -0.19 1.30
CA CYS A 59 -4.78 -1.52 1.67
C CYS A 59 -3.62 -2.51 1.68
N PHE A 60 -3.55 -3.34 2.72
CA PHE A 60 -2.68 -4.52 2.80
C PHE A 60 -3.52 -5.77 2.54
N ILE A 61 -3.05 -6.61 1.62
CA ILE A 61 -3.82 -7.77 1.15
C ILE A 61 -2.90 -8.97 1.05
N ALA A 62 -3.31 -10.12 1.59
CA ALA A 62 -2.69 -11.41 1.28
C ALA A 62 -3.72 -12.33 0.62
N ASN A 63 -3.44 -12.75 -0.60
CA ASN A 63 -4.26 -13.70 -1.34
C ASN A 63 -3.57 -15.06 -1.39
N ASN A 64 -4.28 -16.12 -1.04
CA ASN A 64 -3.85 -17.49 -1.23
C ASN A 64 -4.09 -17.89 -2.69
N ILE A 65 -3.00 -18.20 -3.40
CA ILE A 65 -3.02 -18.50 -4.84
C ILE A 65 -3.67 -19.85 -5.11
N GLU A 66 -3.46 -20.84 -4.24
CA GLU A 66 -3.93 -22.22 -4.43
C GLU A 66 -5.45 -22.32 -4.29
N SER A 67 -6.01 -21.61 -3.31
CA SER A 67 -7.46 -21.60 -3.03
C SER A 67 -8.20 -20.43 -3.67
N ALA A 68 -7.48 -19.51 -4.33
CA ALA A 68 -8.02 -18.25 -4.86
C ALA A 68 -8.82 -17.44 -3.82
N SER A 69 -8.44 -17.54 -2.53
CA SER A 69 -9.12 -16.87 -1.42
C SER A 69 -8.26 -15.74 -0.84
N GLN A 70 -8.91 -14.75 -0.22
CA GLN A 70 -8.22 -13.70 0.51
C GLN A 70 -7.98 -14.17 1.94
N ALA A 71 -6.71 -14.32 2.31
CA ALA A 71 -6.28 -14.76 3.64
C ALA A 71 -6.19 -13.60 4.63
N PHE A 72 -5.87 -12.39 4.14
CA PHE A 72 -5.79 -11.18 4.96
C PHE A 72 -6.20 -9.94 4.16
N TYR A 73 -6.87 -9.01 4.83
CA TYR A 73 -7.19 -7.70 4.32
C TYR A 73 -7.25 -6.66 5.44
N LYS A 74 -6.52 -5.56 5.26
CA LYS A 74 -6.58 -4.39 6.13
C LYS A 74 -6.60 -3.13 5.27
N SER A 75 -7.57 -2.25 5.50
CA SER A 75 -7.65 -0.91 4.87
C SER A 75 -7.46 0.12 5.96
N LEU A 76 -6.50 1.03 5.77
CA LEU A 76 -6.22 2.08 6.75
C LEU A 76 -7.39 3.07 6.82
N TRP A 77 -8.08 3.32 5.71
CA TRP A 77 -9.31 4.11 5.72
C TRP A 77 -10.38 3.51 6.64
N LYS A 78 -10.57 2.18 6.63
CA LYS A 78 -11.55 1.51 7.52
C LYS A 78 -11.20 1.65 9.01
N GLU A 79 -9.94 1.94 9.32
CA GLU A 79 -9.45 2.24 10.67
C GLU A 79 -9.51 3.74 11.00
N GLY A 80 -10.10 4.57 10.13
CA GLY A 80 -10.20 6.02 10.31
C GLY A 80 -8.90 6.78 10.02
N ILE A 81 -7.95 6.15 9.32
CA ILE A 81 -6.67 6.75 8.95
C ILE A 81 -6.77 7.24 7.51
N TYR A 82 -6.61 8.56 7.32
CA TYR A 82 -6.75 9.22 6.03
C TYR A 82 -5.46 9.97 5.70
N TYR A 83 -4.89 9.71 4.53
CA TYR A 83 -3.66 10.37 4.09
C TYR A 83 -3.95 11.43 3.02
N ASN A 84 -3.37 12.61 3.21
CA ASN A 84 -3.27 13.62 2.15
C ASN A 84 -1.87 13.56 1.54
N VAL A 85 -1.78 13.45 0.22
CA VAL A 85 -0.51 13.36 -0.53
C VAL A 85 -0.38 14.47 -1.58
N SER A 86 -0.90 15.67 -1.28
CA SER A 86 -0.94 16.77 -2.24
C SER A 86 0.43 17.42 -2.52
N THR A 87 1.40 17.28 -1.61
CA THR A 87 2.79 17.78 -1.70
C THR A 87 3.83 16.70 -1.43
N ASN A 88 5.11 16.98 -1.75
CA ASN A 88 6.22 16.04 -1.52
C ASN A 88 6.48 15.81 -0.01
N GLU A 89 6.36 16.86 0.80
CA GLU A 89 6.54 16.78 2.26
C GLU A 89 5.50 15.86 2.88
N LEU A 90 4.24 15.99 2.46
CA LEU A 90 3.15 15.12 2.88
C LEU A 90 3.36 13.67 2.41
N ILE A 91 3.90 13.46 1.20
CA ILE A 91 4.24 12.10 0.73
C ILE A 91 5.29 11.44 1.63
N LEU A 92 6.31 12.17 2.08
CA LEU A 92 7.34 11.64 2.98
C LEU A 92 6.76 11.30 4.36
N GLU A 93 5.90 12.16 4.91
CA GLU A 93 5.20 11.86 6.17
C GLU A 93 4.32 10.60 6.06
N VAL A 94 3.54 10.52 4.98
CA VAL A 94 2.67 9.37 4.68
C VAL A 94 3.50 8.10 4.48
N PHE A 95 4.65 8.18 3.80
CA PHE A 95 5.59 7.07 3.64
C PHE A 95 6.03 6.49 5.00
N GLU A 96 6.48 7.34 5.92
CA GLU A 96 6.92 6.89 7.25
C GLU A 96 5.78 6.24 8.03
N ASN A 97 4.56 6.78 7.94
CA ASN A 97 3.39 6.20 8.60
C ASN A 97 2.98 4.85 7.99
N ILE A 98 3.01 4.71 6.67
CA ILE A 98 2.74 3.44 6.00
C ILE A 98 3.79 2.39 6.37
N CYS A 99 5.06 2.78 6.47
CA CYS A 99 6.12 1.86 6.91
C CYS A 99 5.83 1.24 8.28
N LYS A 100 5.36 2.04 9.24
CA LYS A 100 4.97 1.54 10.56
C LYS A 100 3.87 0.49 10.45
N HIS A 101 2.86 0.72 9.63
CA HIS A 101 1.79 -0.27 9.41
C HIS A 101 2.26 -1.53 8.68
N ILE A 102 3.18 -1.39 7.71
CA ILE A 102 3.80 -2.54 7.06
C ILE A 102 4.52 -3.39 8.10
N GLU A 103 5.33 -2.77 8.96
CA GLU A 103 6.17 -3.45 9.96
C GLU A 103 5.34 -4.06 11.09
N THR A 104 4.30 -3.36 11.56
CA THR A 104 3.51 -3.78 12.73
C THR A 104 2.33 -4.69 12.38
N ASP A 105 1.71 -4.52 11.22
CA ASP A 105 0.54 -5.27 10.80
C ASP A 105 0.89 -6.29 9.72
N PHE A 106 1.45 -5.83 8.59
CA PHE A 106 1.46 -6.63 7.37
C PHE A 106 2.57 -7.68 7.34
N LEU A 107 3.81 -7.33 7.70
CA LEU A 107 4.92 -8.28 7.76
C LEU A 107 4.67 -9.36 8.83
N VAL A 108 4.08 -8.97 9.96
CA VAL A 108 3.67 -9.91 11.01
C VAL A 108 2.67 -10.94 10.47
N GLU A 109 1.72 -10.52 9.63
CA GLU A 109 0.77 -11.45 9.03
C GLU A 109 1.40 -12.33 7.94
N ILE A 110 2.29 -11.76 7.12
CA ILE A 110 3.06 -12.53 6.13
C ILE A 110 3.84 -13.64 6.82
N GLU A 111 4.51 -13.36 7.94
CA GLU A 111 5.23 -14.37 8.71
C GLU A 111 4.32 -15.48 9.25
N LYS A 112 3.07 -15.19 9.64
CA LYS A 112 2.13 -16.22 10.09
C LYS A 112 1.68 -17.11 8.93
N LEU A 113 1.45 -16.53 7.75
CA LEU A 113 0.98 -17.26 6.58
C LEU A 113 2.08 -18.11 5.92
N GLU A 114 3.35 -17.73 6.10
CA GLU A 114 4.51 -18.44 5.54
C GLU A 114 5.12 -19.51 6.47
N LYS A 115 4.68 -19.58 7.73
CA LYS A 115 5.04 -20.65 8.68
C LYS A 115 4.25 -21.93 8.41
#